data_AF-A0A367IIL8-F1
#
_entry.id   AF-A0A367IIL8-F1
#
_cell.length_a   1.000
_cell.length_b   1.000
_cell.length_c   1.000
_cell.angle_alpha   90.00
_cell.angle_beta   90.00
_cell.angle_gamma   90.00
#
_symmetry.space_group_name_H-M   'P 1'
#
loop_
_entity.id
_entity.type
_entity.pdbx_description
1 polymer ?
#
loop_
_entity_poly.entity_id
_entity_poly.type
_entity_poly.pdbx_seq_one_letter_code
_entity_poly.pdbx_strand_id
1 'polypeptide(L)'
;SVKMTLFERLIDDTINETKYIPQVMAESGNIHMSRTAITKKIGELFIMRINVNLVSNILDTPEIFWSEPTLEPLYSAIRGYLEIEQRVQLLNQRVEVISDLLEMLKDHLNSSHGNEHNDGLYIYVC
;
A
#
# COMPACT_ATOMS: atom_id res chain seq x y z
N SER A 1 20.50 3.25 -1.49
CA SER A 1 20.35 4.52 -2.24
C SER A 1 19.43 5.47 -1.49
N VAL A 2 19.70 6.78 -1.52
CA VAL A 2 18.91 7.83 -0.82
C VAL A 2 17.43 7.78 -1.21
N LYS A 3 17.12 7.51 -2.48
CA LYS A 3 15.73 7.42 -2.98
C LYS A 3 14.97 6.26 -2.32
N MET A 4 15.59 5.09 -2.19
CA MET A 4 14.96 3.91 -1.58
C MET A 4 14.65 4.15 -0.09
N THR A 5 15.58 4.79 0.62
CA THR A 5 15.39 5.15 2.04
C THR A 5 14.29 6.19 2.25
N LEU A 6 14.05 7.10 1.29
CA LEU A 6 12.91 8.00 1.36
C LEU A 6 11.58 7.22 1.30
N PHE A 7 11.45 6.26 0.38
CA PHE A 7 10.23 5.46 0.26
C PHE A 7 10.01 4.50 1.42
N GLU A 8 11.09 3.88 1.94
CA GLU A 8 11.02 3.07 3.16
C GLU A 8 10.37 3.88 4.31
N ARG A 9 10.80 5.13 4.50
CA ARG A 9 10.22 6.02 5.52
C ARG A 9 8.77 6.39 5.23
N LEU A 10 8.46 6.84 4.02
CA LEU A 10 7.09 7.23 3.65
C LEU A 10 6.09 6.08 3.87
N ILE A 11 6.49 4.85 3.57
CA ILE A 11 5.67 3.67 3.83
C ILE A 11 5.52 3.42 5.33
N ASP A 12 6.61 3.46 6.09
CA ASP A 12 6.57 3.25 7.55
C ASP A 12 5.70 4.30 8.25
N ASP A 13 5.80 5.56 7.84
CA ASP A 13 4.96 6.64 8.34
C ASP A 13 3.49 6.38 7.99
N THR A 14 3.20 6.03 6.74
CA THR A 14 1.82 5.70 6.29
C THR A 14 1.22 4.54 7.08
N ILE A 15 1.97 3.46 7.30
CA ILE A 15 1.52 2.30 8.10
C ILE A 15 1.26 2.74 9.54
N ASN A 16 2.17 3.50 10.14
CA ASN A 16 2.02 3.97 11.51
C ASN A 16 0.83 4.92 11.70
N GLU A 17 0.58 5.77 10.72
CA GLU A 17 -0.55 6.70 10.73
C GLU A 17 -1.89 6.00 10.50
N THR A 18 -1.92 4.83 9.86
CA THR A 18 -3.18 4.17 9.48
C THR A 18 -3.50 2.89 10.25
N LYS A 19 -2.55 2.33 11.00
CA LYS A 19 -2.75 1.10 11.81
C LYS A 19 -3.89 1.17 12.83
N TYR A 20 -4.29 2.37 13.26
CA TYR A 20 -5.41 2.53 14.19
C TYR A 20 -6.76 2.18 13.55
N ILE A 21 -6.88 2.29 12.23
CA ILE A 21 -8.13 2.04 11.50
C ILE A 21 -8.58 0.58 11.66
N PRO A 22 -7.78 -0.44 11.31
CA PRO A 22 -8.17 -1.83 11.53
C PRO A 22 -8.33 -2.17 13.02
N GLN A 23 -7.56 -1.53 13.91
CA GLN A 23 -7.71 -1.72 15.36
C GLN A 23 -9.10 -1.26 15.85
N VAL A 24 -9.53 -0.04 15.49
CA VAL A 24 -10.85 0.49 15.84
C VAL A 24 -11.97 -0.36 15.23
N MET A 25 -11.77 -0.84 13.99
CA MET A 25 -12.75 -1.74 13.36
C MET A 25 -12.87 -3.06 14.13
N ALA A 26 -11.76 -3.65 14.58
CA ALA A 26 -11.78 -4.88 15.36
C ALA A 26 -12.43 -4.69 16.74
N GLU A 27 -12.21 -3.53 17.38
CA GLU A 27 -12.77 -3.22 18.70
C GLU A 27 -14.26 -2.85 18.66
N SER A 28 -14.70 -2.13 17.64
CA SER A 28 -16.05 -1.54 17.59
C SER A 28 -16.97 -2.11 16.51
N GLY A 29 -16.44 -2.90 15.57
CA GLY A 29 -17.15 -3.38 14.39
C GLY A 29 -17.44 -2.31 13.34
N ASN A 30 -16.98 -1.06 13.53
CA ASN A 30 -17.22 0.04 12.61
C ASN A 30 -16.01 0.98 12.50
N ILE A 31 -15.91 1.71 11.39
CA ILE A 31 -14.98 2.81 11.23
C ILE A 31 -15.71 4.12 11.58
N HIS A 32 -15.31 4.79 12.66
CA HIS A 32 -15.84 6.09 13.07
C HIS A 32 -15.30 7.24 12.21
N MET A 33 -15.40 7.12 10.88
CA MET A 33 -14.96 8.13 9.91
C MET A 33 -16.09 8.45 8.94
N SER A 34 -16.18 9.72 8.51
CA SER A 34 -17.13 10.08 7.46
C SER A 34 -16.76 9.42 6.13
N ARG A 35 -17.75 9.16 5.27
CA ARG A 35 -17.54 8.63 3.92
C ARG A 35 -16.48 9.43 3.15
N THR A 36 -16.54 10.76 3.22
CA THR A 36 -15.55 11.65 2.61
C THR A 36 -14.15 11.45 3.18
N ALA A 37 -14.00 11.25 4.50
CA ALA A 37 -12.70 10.98 5.11
C ALA A 37 -12.13 9.63 4.67
N ILE A 38 -12.98 8.60 4.56
CA ILE A 38 -12.57 7.27 4.07
C ILE A 38 -12.13 7.38 2.60
N THR A 39 -12.90 8.03 1.74
CA THR A 39 -12.52 8.23 0.33
C THR A 39 -11.19 8.98 0.17
N LYS A 40 -10.94 10.00 1.02
CA LYS A 40 -9.65 10.70 1.04
C LYS A 40 -8.50 9.76 1.43
N LYS A 41 -8.67 8.95 2.49
CA LYS A 41 -7.64 7.96 2.88
C LYS A 41 -7.39 6.94 1.78
N ILE A 42 -8.43 6.45 1.10
CA ILE A 42 -8.27 5.56 -0.06
C ILE A 42 -7.39 6.21 -1.14
N GLY A 43 -7.64 7.48 -1.48
CA GLY A 43 -6.83 8.20 -2.46
C GLY A 43 -5.36 8.33 -2.04
N GLU A 44 -5.09 8.69 -0.79
CA GLU A 44 -3.73 8.81 -0.27
C GLU A 44 -2.97 7.49 -0.27
N LEU A 45 -3.59 6.41 0.21
CA LEU A 45 -3.00 5.06 0.21
C LEU A 45 -2.75 4.58 -1.23
N PHE A 46 -3.62 4.93 -2.18
CA PHE A 46 -3.44 4.58 -3.59
C PHE A 46 -2.27 5.33 -4.24
N ILE A 47 -2.09 6.63 -3.92
CA ILE A 47 -0.92 7.41 -4.35
C ILE A 47 0.36 6.79 -3.80
N MET A 48 0.37 6.41 -2.52
CA MET A 48 1.52 5.75 -1.89
C MET A 48 1.89 4.47 -2.64
N ARG A 49 0.91 3.60 -2.93
CA ARG A 49 1.10 2.36 -3.69
C ARG A 49 1.72 2.60 -5.07
N ILE A 50 1.22 3.59 -5.82
CA ILE A 50 1.78 3.95 -7.14
C ILE A 50 3.24 4.38 -7.01
N ASN A 51 3.55 5.23 -6.04
CA ASN A 51 4.89 5.78 -5.85
C ASN A 51 5.93 4.69 -5.56
N VAL A 52 5.56 3.62 -4.83
CA VAL A 52 6.48 2.51 -4.55
C VAL A 52 6.64 1.59 -5.76
N ASN A 53 5.54 1.26 -6.45
CA ASN A 53 5.59 0.41 -7.65
C ASN A 53 6.49 1.02 -8.74
N LEU A 54 6.46 2.35 -8.92
CA LEU A 54 7.33 3.05 -9.86
C LEU A 54 8.83 2.93 -9.52
N VAL A 55 9.17 2.70 -8.25
CA VAL A 55 10.56 2.51 -7.80
C VAL A 55 11.01 1.07 -8.00
N SER A 56 10.08 0.10 -7.89
CA SER A 56 10.39 -1.30 -8.15
C SER A 56 10.85 -1.53 -9.60
N ASN A 57 10.27 -0.82 -10.57
CA ASN A 57 10.67 -0.92 -11.99
C ASN A 57 12.07 -0.37 -12.29
N ILE A 58 12.69 0.38 -11.38
CA ILE A 58 14.08 0.88 -11.55
C ILE A 58 15.10 -0.25 -11.28
N LEU A 59 14.65 -1.40 -10.78
CA LEU A 59 15.52 -2.50 -10.35
C LEU A 59 15.81 -3.53 -11.44
N ASP A 60 15.20 -3.38 -12.62
CA ASP A 60 15.48 -4.22 -13.77
C ASP A 60 16.96 -4.11 -14.18
N THR A 61 17.48 -5.16 -14.80
CA THR A 61 18.86 -5.20 -15.29
C THR A 61 19.09 -4.05 -16.27
N PRO A 62 19.99 -3.10 -15.96
CA PRO A 62 20.28 -1.97 -16.84
C PRO A 62 20.72 -2.42 -18.25
N GLU A 63 20.13 -1.81 -19.29
CA GLU A 63 20.45 -2.10 -20.70
C GLU A 63 21.93 -1.87 -21.05
N ILE A 64 22.65 -1.08 -20.25
CA ILE A 64 24.08 -0.81 -20.43
C ILE A 64 24.93 -2.09 -20.48
N PHE A 65 24.48 -3.18 -19.85
CA PHE A 65 25.20 -4.46 -19.90
C PHE A 65 25.13 -5.15 -21.26
N TRP A 66 24.22 -4.75 -22.15
CA TRP A 66 24.23 -5.23 -23.53
C TRP A 66 25.44 -4.71 -24.31
N SER A 67 25.87 -3.49 -23.99
CA SER A 67 27.12 -2.91 -24.51
C SER A 67 28.35 -3.31 -23.69
N GLU A 68 28.23 -3.42 -22.37
CA GLU A 68 29.36 -3.58 -21.45
C GLU A 68 29.11 -4.74 -20.45
N PRO A 69 29.14 -6.01 -20.90
CA PRO A 69 28.81 -7.16 -20.05
C PRO A 69 29.82 -7.40 -18.92
N THR A 70 31.05 -6.88 -19.05
CA THR A 70 32.09 -7.02 -18.03
C THR A 70 31.79 -6.27 -16.73
N LEU A 71 30.87 -5.31 -16.74
CA LEU A 71 30.45 -4.55 -15.57
C LEU A 71 29.42 -5.30 -14.70
N GLU A 72 28.77 -6.32 -15.25
CA GLU A 72 27.71 -7.07 -14.57
C GLU A 72 28.16 -7.72 -13.25
N PRO A 73 29.34 -8.37 -13.14
CA PRO A 73 29.80 -8.95 -11.87
C PRO A 73 30.03 -7.90 -10.79
N LEU A 74 30.60 -6.74 -11.15
CA LEU A 74 30.82 -5.63 -10.22
C LEU A 74 29.49 -5.06 -9.72
N TYR A 75 28.55 -4.86 -10.65
CA TYR A 75 27.22 -4.39 -10.32
C TYR A 75 26.46 -5.36 -9.41
N SER A 76 26.53 -6.66 -9.69
CA SER A 76 25.94 -7.71 -8.85
C SER A 76 26.56 -7.72 -7.44
N ALA A 77 27.89 -7.61 -7.34
CA ALA A 77 28.57 -7.51 -6.04
C ALA A 77 28.12 -6.27 -5.24
N ILE A 78 27.97 -5.12 -5.90
CA ILE A 78 27.47 -3.89 -5.25
C ILE A 78 26.01 -4.05 -4.83
N ARG A 79 25.15 -4.67 -5.66
CA ARG A 79 23.75 -4.96 -5.28
C ARG A 79 23.67 -5.87 -4.07
N GLY A 80 24.50 -6.91 -4.03
CA GLY A 80 24.58 -7.84 -2.90
C GLY A 80 25.04 -7.13 -1.63
N TYR A 81 26.12 -6.34 -1.71
CA TYR A 81 26.62 -5.56 -0.57
C TYR A 81 25.60 -4.55 -0.02
N LEU A 82 24.78 -3.95 -0.89
CA LEU A 82 23.74 -3.00 -0.50
C LEU A 82 22.38 -3.66 -0.16
N GLU A 83 22.31 -4.99 -0.19
CA GLU A 83 21.13 -5.80 0.11
C GLU A 83 19.89 -5.35 -0.69
N ILE A 84 20.08 -4.97 -1.95
CA ILE A 84 19.01 -4.34 -2.75
C ILE A 84 17.80 -5.28 -2.86
N GLU A 85 18.00 -6.57 -3.10
CA GLU A 85 16.89 -7.53 -3.23
C GLU A 85 16.07 -7.67 -1.95
N GLN A 86 16.73 -7.79 -0.80
CA GLN A 86 16.07 -7.94 0.50
C GLN A 86 15.24 -6.70 0.85
N ARG A 87 15.78 -5.52 0.58
CA ARG A 87 15.09 -4.24 0.84
C ARG A 87 13.86 -4.08 -0.04
N VAL A 88 13.92 -4.56 -1.28
CA VAL A 88 12.82 -4.53 -2.24
C VAL A 88 11.73 -5.52 -1.83
N GLN A 89 12.10 -6.72 -1.38
CA GLN A 89 11.16 -7.69 -0.82
C GLN A 89 10.42 -7.10 0.39
N LEU A 90 11.13 -6.45 1.31
CA LEU A 90 10.52 -5.80 2.46
C LEU A 90 9.58 -4.65 2.06
N LEU A 91 9.98 -3.83 1.09
CA LEU A 91 9.12 -2.78 0.53
C LEU A 91 7.83 -3.36 -0.06
N ASN A 92 7.93 -4.43 -0.84
CA ASN A 92 6.77 -5.10 -1.43
C ASN A 92 5.83 -5.65 -0.35
N GLN A 93 6.33 -6.33 0.68
CA GLN A 93 5.52 -6.81 1.80
C GLN A 93 4.75 -5.68 2.49
N ARG A 94 5.37 -4.52 2.67
CA ARG A 94 4.71 -3.37 3.29
C ARG A 94 3.66 -2.73 2.38
N VAL A 95 3.88 -2.74 1.06
CA VAL A 95 2.87 -2.31 0.08
C VAL A 95 1.66 -3.26 0.05
N GLU A 96 1.87 -4.56 0.29
CA GLU A 96 0.77 -5.52 0.43
C GLU A 96 -0.12 -5.16 1.63
N VAL A 97 0.46 -4.84 2.79
CA VAL A 97 -0.31 -4.38 3.97
C VAL A 97 -1.16 -3.13 3.65
N ILE A 98 -0.61 -2.19 2.89
CA ILE A 98 -1.35 -1.01 2.41
C ILE A 98 -2.48 -1.41 1.46
N SER A 99 -2.26 -2.42 0.61
CA SER A 99 -3.24 -2.93 -0.34
C SER A 99 -4.41 -3.63 0.37
N ASP A 100 -4.13 -4.42 1.40
CA ASP A 100 -5.16 -5.04 2.24
C ASP A 100 -6.01 -3.98 2.95
N LEU A 101 -5.37 -2.95 3.51
CA LEU A 101 -6.09 -1.84 4.14
C LEU A 101 -6.97 -1.08 3.13
N LEU A 102 -6.47 -0.86 1.92
CA LEU A 102 -7.21 -0.24 0.83
C LEU A 102 -8.46 -1.05 0.47
N GLU A 103 -8.36 -2.37 0.39
CA GLU A 103 -9.48 -3.27 0.09
C GLU A 103 -10.51 -3.23 1.22
N MET A 104 -10.08 -3.37 2.48
CA MET A 104 -10.92 -3.27 3.66
C MET A 104 -11.72 -1.95 3.70
N LEU A 105 -11.08 -0.81 3.41
CA LEU A 105 -11.76 0.49 3.37
C LEU A 105 -12.79 0.59 2.23
N LYS A 106 -12.51 -0.01 1.07
CA LYS A 106 -13.47 -0.06 -0.05
C LYS A 106 -14.68 -0.92 0.29
N ASP A 107 -14.45 -2.07 0.91
CA ASP A 107 -15.53 -2.97 1.31
C ASP A 107 -16.42 -2.37 2.40
N HIS A 108 -15.84 -1.65 3.37
CA HIS A 108 -16.61 -0.88 4.35
C HIS A 108 -17.49 0.18 3.68
N LEU A 109 -16.95 0.92 2.71
CA LEU A 109 -17.76 1.87 1.94
C LEU A 109 -18.91 1.21 1.19
N ASN A 110 -18.66 0.08 0.53
CA ASN A 110 -19.66 -0.62 -0.27
C ASN A 110 -20.76 -1.26 0.60
N SER A 111 -20.38 -1.85 1.74
CA SER A 111 -21.32 -2.46 2.69
C SER A 111 -22.24 -1.43 3.35
N SER A 112 -21.78 -0.21 3.59
CA SER A 112 -22.64 0.88 4.08
C SER A 112 -23.79 1.24 3.12
N HIS A 113 -23.69 0.95 1.81
CA HIS A 113 -24.78 1.22 0.84
C HIS A 113 -25.84 0.10 0.84
N GLY A 114 -25.50 -1.11 1.32
CA GLY A 114 -26.45 -2.22 1.40
C GLY A 114 -27.44 -2.08 2.56
N ASN A 115 -27.04 -1.39 3.64
CA ASN A 115 -27.88 -1.23 4.82
C ASN A 115 -28.98 -0.17 4.64
N GLU A 116 -28.79 0.82 3.77
CA GLU A 116 -29.82 1.84 3.46
C GLU A 116 -30.98 1.29 2.61
N HIS A 117 -30.84 0.11 1.98
CA HIS A 117 -31.87 -0.50 1.14
C HIS A 117 -32.75 -1.54 1.86
N ASN A 118 -32.37 -1.97 3.07
CA ASN A 118 -33.15 -2.95 3.85
C ASN A 118 -34.04 -2.32 4.92
N ASP A 119 -33.74 -1.10 5.36
CA ASP A 119 -34.56 -0.40 6.37
C ASP A 119 -35.93 0.03 5.82
N GLY A 120 -36.09 0.11 4.49
CA GLY A 120 -37.37 0.40 3.85
C GLY A 120 -38.32 -0.80 3.78
N LEU A 121 -37.82 -2.04 3.85
CA LEU A 121 -38.67 -3.23 3.73
C LEU A 121 -39.38 -3.59 5.05
N TYR A 122 -38.76 -3.32 6.20
CA TYR A 122 -39.35 -3.62 7.51
C TYR A 122 -40.50 -2.68 7.90
N ILE A 123 -40.58 -1.49 7.30
CA ILE A 123 -41.65 -0.52 7.59
C ILE A 123 -42.90 -0.78 6.72
N TYR A 124 -42.76 -1.49 5.59
CA TYR A 124 -43.89 -1.83 4.70
C TYR A 124 -44.55 -3.20 5.01
N VAL A 125 -44.04 -3.94 5.99
CA VAL A 125 -44.57 -5.27 6.39
C VAL A 125 -45.05 -5.28 7.85
N CYS A 126 -45.32 -4.10 8.45
CA CYS A 126 -46.06 -3.98 9.70
C CYS A 126 -47.39 -3.25 9.49
#